data_AF-A0AAU3R0Y7-F1
#
_entry.id   AF-A0AAU3R0Y7-F1
#
_cell.length_a   1.000
_cell.length_b   1.000
_cell.length_c   1.000
_cell.angle_alpha   90.00
_cell.angle_beta   90.00
_cell.angle_gamma   90.00
#
_symmetry.space_group_name_H-M   'P 1'
#
loop_
_entity.id
_entity.type
_entity.pdbx_description
1 polymer ?
#
loop_
_entity_poly.entity_id
_entity_poly.type
_entity_poly.pdbx_seq_one_letter_code
_entity_poly.pdbx_strand_id
1 'polypeptide(L)'
;MSEDVELVSPLTDRFTFRGHRELEELLTSVFEVFTGIHYEAQFQEGQHAVLRAAGHVGRLRLEETQYLDLDDEGRIRRLTLMMRPLTAATRFLRVLGPRVASRQGRPGTAGVLIVAGAWLDSVVAGGDRVFMPMASPDRSRRPVQVDRPPA
;
A
#
# COMPACT_ATOMS: atom_id res chain seq x y z
N MET A 1 16.04 1.91 -11.46
CA MET A 1 15.37 3.21 -11.20
C MET A 1 16.23 4.31 -11.80
N SER A 2 15.63 5.39 -12.30
CA SER A 2 16.36 6.58 -12.74
C SER A 2 16.98 7.30 -11.53
N GLU A 3 17.99 8.13 -11.75
CA GLU A 3 18.69 8.85 -10.65
C GLU A 3 17.74 9.71 -9.82
N ASP A 4 16.81 10.41 -10.48
CA ASP A 4 15.80 11.28 -9.86
C ASP A 4 14.45 10.58 -9.66
N VAL A 5 14.45 9.26 -9.41
CA VAL A 5 13.21 8.50 -9.22
C VAL A 5 12.34 9.10 -8.10
N GLU A 6 11.04 9.22 -8.36
CA GLU A 6 10.07 9.73 -7.39
C GLU A 6 9.11 8.62 -6.91
N LEU A 7 8.82 8.58 -5.62
CA LEU A 7 7.74 7.76 -5.06
C LEU A 7 6.63 8.65 -4.50
N VAL A 8 5.44 8.53 -5.10
CA VAL A 8 4.21 9.17 -4.64
C VAL A 8 3.48 8.21 -3.70
N SER A 9 3.40 8.63 -2.44
CA SER A 9 2.91 7.80 -1.35
C SER A 9 1.40 7.53 -1.46
N PRO A 10 0.96 6.30 -1.15
CA PRO A 10 -0.46 5.95 -1.04
C PRO A 10 -1.12 6.50 0.24
N LEU A 11 -0.33 7.03 1.18
CA LEU A 11 -0.78 7.41 2.53
C LEU A 11 -0.76 8.92 2.78
N THR A 12 -0.01 9.69 2.00
CA THR A 12 0.13 11.13 2.21
C THR A 12 0.57 11.85 0.93
N ASP A 13 0.06 13.06 0.75
CA ASP A 13 0.43 14.01 -0.30
C ASP A 13 1.43 15.08 0.18
N ARG A 14 1.85 15.02 1.46
CA ARG A 14 2.61 16.10 2.09
C ARG A 14 4.08 16.15 1.68
N PHE A 15 4.60 15.05 1.15
CA PHE A 15 5.96 14.96 0.65
C PHE A 15 6.08 13.81 -0.35
N THR A 16 7.18 13.81 -1.09
CA THR A 16 7.56 12.78 -2.08
C THR A 16 8.96 12.32 -1.74
N PHE A 17 9.21 11.01 -1.79
CA PHE A 17 10.58 10.49 -1.67
C PHE A 17 11.28 10.60 -3.01
N ARG A 18 12.54 11.04 -3.02
CA ARG A 18 13.29 11.33 -4.24
C ARG A 18 14.66 10.68 -4.24
N GLY A 19 15.03 10.10 -5.38
CA GLY A 19 16.33 9.51 -5.64
C GLY A 19 16.56 8.16 -4.96
N HIS A 20 17.63 7.48 -5.37
CA HIS A 20 17.88 6.09 -4.98
C HIS A 20 17.99 5.90 -3.48
N ARG A 21 18.73 6.77 -2.77
CA ARG A 21 18.99 6.59 -1.34
C ARG A 21 17.71 6.64 -0.50
N GLU A 22 16.85 7.64 -0.73
CA GLU A 22 15.61 7.77 0.05
C GLU A 22 14.65 6.61 -0.25
N LEU A 23 14.56 6.21 -1.52
CA LEU A 23 13.72 5.08 -1.92
C LEU A 23 14.26 3.76 -1.39
N GLU A 24 15.57 3.53 -1.37
CA GLU A 24 16.17 2.31 -0.83
C GLU A 24 15.90 2.16 0.67
N GLU A 25 16.11 3.22 1.45
CA GLU A 25 15.81 3.25 2.90
C GLU A 25 14.32 3.00 3.17
N LEU A 26 13.44 3.62 2.38
CA LEU A 26 12.01 3.43 2.46
C LEU A 26 11.61 2.00 2.09
N LEU A 27 12.02 1.52 0.92
CA LEU A 27 11.62 0.20 0.40
C LEU A 27 12.15 -0.93 1.28
N THR A 28 13.34 -0.78 1.86
CA THR A 28 13.84 -1.69 2.91
C THR A 28 12.85 -1.76 4.08
N SER A 29 12.37 -0.60 4.55
CA SER A 29 11.35 -0.54 5.62
C SER A 29 10.01 -1.13 5.19
N VAL A 30 9.62 -0.95 3.93
CA VAL A 30 8.39 -1.50 3.37
C VAL A 30 8.45 -3.02 3.32
N PHE A 31 9.51 -3.61 2.79
CA PHE A 31 9.65 -5.06 2.64
C PHE A 31 9.79 -5.80 3.99
N GLU A 32 10.20 -5.12 5.05
CA GLU A 32 10.15 -5.66 6.41
C GLU A 32 8.71 -5.75 6.98
N VAL A 33 7.79 -4.92 6.48
CA VAL A 33 6.43 -4.78 7.02
C VAL A 33 5.39 -5.47 6.12
N PHE A 34 5.52 -5.31 4.80
CA PHE A 34 4.67 -5.91 3.79
C PHE A 34 5.30 -7.22 3.32
N THR A 35 4.71 -8.33 3.76
CA THR A 35 5.30 -9.66 3.67
C THR A 35 4.48 -10.59 2.77
N GLY A 36 5.11 -11.63 2.23
CA GLY A 36 4.43 -12.59 1.35
C GLY A 36 3.89 -11.95 0.07
N ILE A 37 4.61 -10.95 -0.43
CA ILE A 37 4.23 -10.21 -1.64
C ILE A 37 4.25 -11.16 -2.83
N HIS A 38 3.16 -11.18 -3.58
CA HIS A 38 3.04 -11.86 -4.86
C HIS A 38 2.36 -10.93 -5.86
N TYR A 39 2.91 -10.86 -7.08
CA TYR A 39 2.32 -10.10 -8.16
C TYR A 39 1.20 -10.92 -8.81
N GLU A 40 0.00 -10.35 -8.85
CA GLU A 40 -1.22 -10.97 -9.39
C GLU A 40 -1.40 -10.63 -10.87
N ALA A 41 -0.97 -9.45 -11.30
CA ALA A 41 -1.07 -9.00 -12.69
C ALA A 41 -0.02 -7.94 -13.02
N GLN A 42 0.35 -7.87 -14.29
CA GLN A 42 1.21 -6.85 -14.88
C GLN A 42 0.62 -6.41 -16.20
N PHE A 43 0.55 -5.09 -16.40
CA PHE A 43 0.17 -4.47 -17.66
C PHE A 43 1.26 -3.46 -18.02
N GLN A 44 1.61 -3.37 -19.29
CA GLN A 44 2.57 -2.39 -19.78
C GLN A 44 2.13 -1.87 -21.14
N GLU A 45 2.16 -0.55 -21.28
CA GLU A 45 1.89 0.16 -22.53
C GLU A 45 2.94 1.27 -22.68
N GLY A 46 3.85 1.11 -23.65
CA GLY A 46 4.97 2.02 -23.84
C GLY A 46 5.82 2.19 -22.57
N GLN A 47 5.92 3.43 -22.09
CA GLN A 47 6.65 3.83 -20.88
C GLN A 47 5.81 3.76 -19.60
N HIS A 48 4.58 3.24 -19.66
CA HIS A 48 3.73 3.11 -18.48
C HIS A 48 3.52 1.63 -18.15
N ALA A 49 3.64 1.29 -16.87
CA ALA A 49 3.33 -0.05 -16.40
C ALA A 49 2.46 -0.01 -15.15
N VAL A 50 1.58 -0.99 -15.01
CA VAL A 50 0.75 -1.21 -13.83
C VAL A 50 1.04 -2.58 -13.27
N LEU A 51 1.44 -2.64 -12.01
CA LEU A 51 1.60 -3.89 -11.27
C LEU A 51 0.50 -3.99 -10.23
N ARG A 52 -0.16 -5.15 -10.15
CA ARG A 52 -1.04 -5.50 -9.04
C ARG A 52 -0.37 -6.56 -8.19
N ALA A 53 -0.25 -6.30 -6.90
CA ALA A 53 0.33 -7.21 -5.94
C ALA A 53 -0.60 -7.40 -4.74
N ALA A 54 -0.46 -8.53 -4.07
CA ALA A 54 -1.05 -8.75 -2.78
C ALA A 54 -0.04 -9.37 -1.82
N GLY A 55 -0.29 -9.22 -0.53
CA GLY A 55 0.54 -9.75 0.54
C GLY A 55 -0.12 -9.47 1.89
N HIS A 56 0.70 -9.32 2.92
CA HIS A 56 0.20 -9.22 4.29
C HIS A 56 0.94 -8.17 5.12
N VAL A 57 0.17 -7.50 5.98
CA VAL A 57 0.68 -6.71 7.10
C VAL A 57 0.23 -7.38 8.39
N GLY A 58 1.12 -8.17 8.97
CA GLY A 58 0.76 -9.11 10.03
C GLY A 58 -0.29 -10.12 9.53
N ARG A 59 -1.50 -10.07 10.09
CA ARG A 59 -2.61 -10.99 9.72
C ARG A 59 -3.58 -10.42 8.69
N LEU A 60 -3.42 -9.16 8.29
CA LEU A 60 -4.32 -8.50 7.35
C LEU A 60 -3.79 -8.64 5.93
N ARG A 61 -4.64 -9.07 4.99
CA ARG A 61 -4.32 -9.03 3.57
C ARG A 61 -4.29 -7.57 3.10
N LEU A 62 -3.22 -7.21 2.40
CA LEU A 62 -3.06 -5.92 1.73
C LEU A 62 -2.94 -6.18 0.23
N GLU A 63 -3.71 -5.45 -0.56
CA GLU A 63 -3.57 -5.35 -2.01
C GLU A 63 -2.97 -3.99 -2.35
N GLU A 64 -2.01 -4.01 -3.26
CA GLU A 64 -1.29 -2.84 -3.74
C GLU A 64 -1.38 -2.78 -5.27
N THR A 65 -1.61 -1.58 -5.78
CA THR A 65 -1.46 -1.26 -7.21
C THR A 65 -0.34 -0.25 -7.34
N GLN A 66 0.59 -0.52 -8.24
CA GLN A 66 1.73 0.31 -8.55
C GLN A 66 1.58 0.84 -9.97
N TYR A 67 1.54 2.16 -10.14
CA TYR A 67 1.62 2.81 -11.44
C TYR A 67 3.05 3.33 -11.65
N LEU A 68 3.71 2.80 -12.68
CA LEU A 68 5.10 3.09 -13.02
C LEU A 68 5.14 3.96 -14.26
N ASP A 69 5.88 5.07 -14.16
CA ASP A 69 6.42 5.76 -15.33
C ASP A 69 7.88 5.36 -15.52
N LEU A 70 8.21 4.96 -16.74
CA LEU A 70 9.55 4.62 -17.18
C LEU A 70 10.17 5.81 -17.97
N ASP A 71 11.48 5.95 -17.93
CA ASP A 71 12.23 6.85 -18.81
C ASP A 71 12.54 6.21 -20.18
N ASP A 72 13.26 6.93 -21.04
CA ASP A 72 13.62 6.48 -22.39
C ASP A 72 14.54 5.25 -22.38
N GLU A 73 15.27 5.05 -21.28
CA GLU A 73 16.10 3.87 -21.03
C GLU A 73 15.34 2.72 -20.34
N GLY A 74 14.02 2.86 -20.13
CA GLY A 74 13.16 1.86 -19.51
C GLY A 74 13.33 1.72 -17.99
N ARG A 75 13.97 2.69 -17.33
CA ARG A 75 14.14 2.72 -15.87
C ARG A 75 12.95 3.43 -15.23
N ILE A 76 12.54 2.96 -14.06
CA ILE A 76 11.46 3.61 -13.30
C ILE A 76 11.89 5.02 -12.91
N ARG A 77 11.19 6.05 -13.44
CA ARG A 77 11.36 7.46 -13.07
C ARG A 77 10.32 7.94 -12.06
N ARG A 78 9.14 7.31 -12.02
CA ARG A 78 8.12 7.60 -11.02
C ARG A 78 7.32 6.35 -10.67
N LEU A 79 7.04 6.19 -9.39
CA LEU A 79 6.20 5.14 -8.83
C LEU A 79 5.06 5.80 -8.04
N THR A 80 3.81 5.56 -8.43
CA THR A 80 2.63 5.98 -7.67
C THR A 80 1.94 4.75 -7.10
N LEU A 81 1.73 4.73 -5.80
CA LEU A 81 1.15 3.59 -5.11
C LEU A 81 -0.30 3.86 -4.72
N MET A 82 -1.09 2.79 -4.73
CA MET A 82 -2.44 2.74 -4.16
C MET A 82 -2.57 1.44 -3.38
N MET A 83 -3.31 1.47 -2.27
CA MET A 83 -3.49 0.26 -1.48
C MET A 83 -4.90 0.11 -0.94
N ARG A 84 -5.30 -1.13 -0.69
CA ARG A 84 -6.57 -1.50 -0.07
C ARG A 84 -6.43 -2.81 0.70
N PRO A 85 -7.35 -3.14 1.63
CA PRO A 85 -8.37 -2.28 2.20
C PRO A 85 -7.79 -1.24 3.17
N LEU A 86 -8.61 -0.24 3.55
CA LEU A 86 -8.18 0.83 4.48
C LEU A 86 -7.67 0.27 5.81
N THR A 87 -8.26 -0.80 6.33
CA THR A 87 -7.81 -1.49 7.56
C THR A 87 -6.37 -1.96 7.48
N ALA A 88 -5.99 -2.59 6.37
CA ALA A 88 -4.61 -3.02 6.14
C ALA A 88 -3.69 -1.81 5.91
N ALA A 89 -4.18 -0.75 5.24
CA ALA A 89 -3.43 0.48 5.01
C ALA A 89 -3.09 1.24 6.29
N THR A 90 -4.05 1.39 7.22
CA THR A 90 -3.79 2.02 8.51
C THR A 90 -2.89 1.17 9.39
N ARG A 91 -3.02 -0.16 9.31
CA ARG A 91 -2.11 -1.07 10.00
C ARG A 91 -0.68 -0.95 9.48
N PHE A 92 -0.54 -0.84 8.17
CA PHE A 92 0.74 -0.59 7.50
C PHE A 92 1.36 0.73 7.97
N LEU A 93 0.61 1.83 7.93
CA LEU A 93 1.06 3.14 8.42
C LEU A 93 1.53 3.09 9.87
N ARG A 94 0.76 2.45 10.76
CA ARG A 94 1.09 2.30 12.18
C ARG A 94 2.45 1.64 12.40
N VAL A 95 2.80 0.67 11.56
CA VAL A 95 4.02 -0.14 11.71
C VAL A 95 5.21 0.49 10.96
N LEU A 96 4.96 1.06 9.78
CA LEU A 96 5.98 1.67 8.92
C LEU A 96 6.44 3.04 9.43
N GLY A 97 5.51 3.93 9.79
CA GLY A 97 5.80 5.32 10.14
C GLY A 97 6.90 5.47 11.21
N PRO A 98 6.81 4.76 12.35
CA PRO A 98 7.84 4.80 13.38
C PRO A 98 9.21 4.28 12.92
N ARG A 99 9.25 3.26 12.04
CA ARG A 99 10.50 2.72 11.49
C ARG A 99 11.20 3.75 10.61
N VAL A 100 10.44 4.38 9.71
CA VAL A 100 10.94 5.43 8.82
C VAL A 100 11.46 6.62 9.64
N ALA A 101 10.70 7.08 10.63
CA ALA A 101 11.13 8.18 11.50
C ALA A 101 12.40 7.85 12.31
N SER A 102 12.53 6.60 12.77
CA SER A 102 13.70 6.14 13.52
C SER A 102 14.95 6.06 12.64
N ARG A 103 14.82 5.55 11.41
CA ARG A 103 15.92 5.50 10.41
C ARG A 103 16.40 6.89 10.00
N GLN A 104 15.51 7.87 10.01
CA GLN A 104 15.84 9.28 9.77
C GLN A 104 16.42 10.01 11.01
N GLY A 105 16.69 9.30 12.11
CA GLY A 105 17.28 9.90 13.31
C GLY A 105 16.33 10.79 14.13
N ARG A 106 15.01 10.58 14.02
CA ARG A 106 13.97 11.39 14.72
C ARG A 106 13.21 10.55 15.77
N PRO A 107 13.85 10.13 16.88
CA PRO A 107 13.25 9.19 17.84
C PRO A 107 12.02 9.75 18.56
N GLY A 108 11.99 11.06 18.86
CA GLY A 108 10.82 11.71 19.45
C GLY A 108 9.58 11.64 18.54
N THR A 109 9.77 11.86 17.23
CA THR A 109 8.71 11.72 16.22
C THR A 109 8.22 10.28 16.11
N ALA A 110 9.13 9.29 16.21
CA ALA A 110 8.74 7.88 16.19
C ALA A 110 7.78 7.54 17.34
N GLY A 111 8.04 8.04 18.57
CA GLY A 111 7.15 7.87 19.71
C GLY A 111 5.74 8.42 19.47
N VAL A 112 5.64 9.65 18.93
CA VAL A 112 4.35 10.26 18.57
C VAL A 112 3.60 9.44 17.52
N LEU A 113 4.31 8.98 16.48
CA LEU A 113 3.71 8.18 15.40
C LEU A 113 3.20 6.82 15.89
N ILE A 114 3.87 6.20 16.86
CA ILE A 114 3.40 4.94 17.48
C ILE A 114 2.03 5.16 18.12
N VAL A 115 1.89 6.21 18.93
CA VAL A 115 0.65 6.51 19.66
C VAL A 115 -0.47 6.88 18.69
N ALA A 116 -0.22 7.84 17.81
CA ALA A 116 -1.23 8.31 16.84
C ALA A 116 -1.67 7.20 15.87
N GLY A 117 -0.70 6.42 15.35
CA GLY A 117 -0.98 5.31 14.46
C GLY A 117 -1.78 4.20 15.13
N ALA A 118 -1.52 3.90 16.41
CA ALA A 118 -2.29 2.92 17.17
C ALA A 118 -3.75 3.33 17.35
N TRP A 119 -4.02 4.62 17.62
CA TRP A 119 -5.37 5.13 17.74
C TRP A 119 -6.14 5.04 16.41
N LEU A 120 -5.56 5.55 15.31
CA LEU A 120 -6.18 5.52 14.00
C LEU A 120 -6.49 4.09 13.53
N ASP A 121 -5.52 3.18 13.65
CA ASP A 121 -5.67 1.75 13.34
C ASP A 121 -6.83 1.12 14.12
N SER A 122 -6.99 1.48 15.40
CA SER A 122 -8.06 0.96 16.25
C SER A 122 -9.44 1.46 15.83
N VAL A 123 -9.57 2.75 15.48
CA VAL A 123 -10.82 3.34 15.00
C VAL A 123 -11.26 2.69 13.69
N VAL A 124 -10.32 2.54 12.74
CA VAL A 124 -10.61 1.91 11.44
C VAL A 124 -10.95 0.43 11.60
N ALA A 125 -10.18 -0.33 12.39
CA ALA A 125 -10.47 -1.74 12.63
C ALA A 125 -11.82 -1.97 13.33
N GLY A 126 -12.17 -1.11 14.30
CA GLY A 126 -13.47 -1.15 14.97
C GLY A 126 -14.60 -0.83 14.00
N GLY A 127 -14.45 0.24 13.20
CA GLY A 127 -15.47 0.66 12.25
C GLY A 127 -15.70 -0.35 11.12
N ASP A 128 -14.63 -0.95 10.61
CA ASP A 128 -14.72 -2.02 9.60
C ASP A 128 -15.45 -3.25 10.13
N ARG A 129 -15.21 -3.64 11.39
CA ARG A 129 -15.88 -4.80 11.98
C ARG A 129 -17.34 -4.54 12.36
N VAL A 130 -17.65 -3.35 12.87
CA VAL A 130 -18.96 -3.06 13.48
C VAL A 130 -19.91 -2.37 12.50
N PHE A 131 -19.44 -1.38 11.74
CA PHE A 131 -20.30 -0.52 10.93
C PHE A 131 -20.36 -0.95 9.46
N MET A 132 -19.25 -1.38 8.87
CA MET A 132 -19.24 -1.77 7.45
C MET A 132 -20.22 -2.90 7.09
N PRO A 133 -20.47 -3.92 7.93
CA PRO A 133 -21.48 -4.92 7.62
C PRO A 133 -22.89 -4.35 7.42
N MET A 134 -23.22 -3.20 8.06
CA MET A 134 -24.52 -2.55 7.87
C MET A 134 -24.67 -1.90 6.49
N ALA A 135 -23.56 -1.53 5.85
CA ALA A 135 -23.54 -1.01 4.49
C ALA A 135 -23.42 -2.12 3.43
N SER A 136 -23.43 -3.40 3.84
CA SER A 136 -23.34 -4.52 2.90
C SER A 136 -24.54 -4.51 1.95
N PRO A 137 -24.32 -4.56 0.62
CA PRO A 137 -25.40 -4.61 -0.35
C PRO A 137 -26.19 -5.94 -0.33
N ASP A 138 -25.82 -6.88 0.54
CA ASP A 138 -26.24 -8.28 0.47
C ASP A 138 -27.34 -8.68 1.47
N ARG A 139 -28.33 -7.81 1.70
CA ARG A 139 -29.59 -8.23 2.35
C ARG A 139 -30.63 -8.81 1.39
N SER A 140 -30.40 -8.77 0.07
CA SER A 140 -31.44 -9.14 -0.92
C SER A 140 -30.98 -9.72 -2.26
N ARG A 141 -29.69 -10.01 -2.48
CA ARG A 141 -29.27 -10.66 -3.75
C ARG A 141 -29.50 -12.18 -3.68
N ARG A 142 -30.50 -12.67 -4.43
CA ARG A 142 -30.54 -14.08 -4.83
C ARG A 142 -29.23 -14.41 -5.56
N PRO A 143 -28.60 -15.57 -5.31
CA PRO A 143 -27.37 -15.94 -5.99
C PRO A 143 -27.59 -15.93 -7.50
N VAL A 144 -26.77 -15.16 -8.22
CA VAL A 144 -26.71 -15.22 -9.69
C VAL A 144 -26.08 -16.56 -10.04
N GLN A 145 -26.89 -17.45 -10.62
CA GLN A 145 -26.41 -18.69 -11.21
C GLN A 145 -25.53 -18.33 -12.40
N VAL A 146 -24.21 -18.44 -12.22
CA VAL A 146 -23.25 -18.28 -13.30
C VAL A 146 -23.34 -19.54 -14.14
N ASP A 147 -23.98 -19.44 -15.31
CA ASP A 147 -23.95 -20.52 -16.30
C ASP A 147 -22.49 -20.77 -16.70
N ARG A 148 -22.05 -22.00 -16.44
CA ARG A 148 -20.74 -22.48 -16.86
C ARG A 148 -20.77 -22.59 -18.40
N PRO A 149 -19.79 -22.01 -19.13
CA PRO A 149 -19.75 -22.18 -20.58
C PRO A 149 -19.57 -23.66 -20.95
N PRO A 150 -20.18 -24.13 -22.05
CA PRO A 150 -20.09 -25.52 -22.47
C PRO A 150 -18.63 -25.91 -22.79
N ALA A 151 -18.32 -27.17 -22.48
CA ALA A 151 -17.01 -27.80 -22.62
C ALA A 151 -16.52 -27.90 -24.07
#